data_AF-A0A4R7CC64-F1
#
_entry.id   AF-A0A4R7CC64-F1
#
_cell.length_a   1.000
_cell.length_b   1.000
_cell.length_c   1.000
_cell.angle_alpha   90.00
_cell.angle_beta   90.00
_cell.angle_gamma   90.00
#
_symmetry.space_group_name_H-M   'P 1'
#
loop_
_entity.id
_entity.type
_entity.pdbx_description
1 polymer ?
#
loop_
_entity_poly.entity_id
_entity_poly.type
_entity_poly.pdbx_seq_one_letter_code
_entity_poly.pdbx_strand_id
1 'polypeptide(L)'
;MTRARTATFMATGLLAAVLGATPALAQRSLFDQPIQNPTESPAPEPAAPVAAPVAPPAPAPTAQAAPAEPAAEEAAEPAPQAKPRPRKPRGPVPARSLVVTNGGPIGLVALEVSQDGRGASLKAPLAPGKKITLRLPAFKGCEVNVVATFEGGQPDTHQVDICKEKTLNFKG
;
A
#
# COMPACT_ATOMS: atom_id res chain seq x y z
N MET A 1 -22.74 37.44 12.55
CA MET A 1 -21.77 37.77 13.64
C MET A 1 -20.37 37.56 13.09
N THR A 2 -19.74 38.68 12.75
CA THR A 2 -18.49 38.78 12.00
C THR A 2 -17.35 38.97 12.99
N ARG A 3 -16.32 38.12 12.96
CA ARG A 3 -15.03 38.44 13.60
C ARG A 3 -13.91 38.23 12.61
N ALA A 4 -13.56 39.34 11.98
CA ALA A 4 -12.25 39.59 11.38
C ALA A 4 -11.16 39.51 12.45
N ARG A 5 -10.00 38.95 12.11
CA ARG A 5 -8.75 39.25 12.80
C ARG A 5 -7.72 39.70 11.78
N THR A 6 -7.46 40.99 11.89
CA THR A 6 -6.50 41.83 11.19
C THR A 6 -5.07 41.43 11.50
N ALA A 7 -4.21 41.65 10.52
CA ALA A 7 -2.78 41.39 10.44
C ALA A 7 -1.91 42.05 11.53
N THR A 8 -0.69 41.55 11.72
CA THR A 8 0.48 42.37 12.03
C THR A 8 1.73 41.68 11.47
N PHE A 9 2.29 42.30 10.42
CA PHE A 9 3.68 42.20 9.99
C PHE A 9 4.60 42.77 11.08
N MET A 10 5.73 42.12 11.36
CA MET A 10 7.02 42.65 11.86
C MET A 10 7.96 41.44 11.95
N ALA A 11 9.25 41.47 11.69
CA ALA A 11 10.16 42.47 11.18
C ALA A 11 11.45 41.71 10.77
N THR A 12 12.07 42.21 9.71
CA THR A 12 13.52 42.33 9.49
C THR A 12 14.44 41.71 10.55
N GLY A 13 15.19 40.69 10.14
CA GLY A 13 16.38 40.18 10.85
C GLY A 13 17.48 39.92 9.84
N LEU A 14 18.24 40.97 9.54
CA LEU A 14 19.38 40.99 8.62
C LEU A 14 20.66 40.56 9.37
N LEU A 15 21.56 39.87 8.65
CA LEU A 15 23.00 39.71 8.91
C LEU A 15 23.48 38.89 10.14
N ALA A 16 24.20 37.80 9.87
CA ALA A 16 25.63 37.70 10.21
C ALA A 16 26.28 36.50 9.50
N ALA A 17 27.33 36.80 8.74
CA ALA A 17 28.24 35.84 8.14
C ALA A 17 29.09 35.15 9.22
N VAL A 18 29.35 33.85 9.05
CA VAL A 18 30.60 33.24 9.50
C VAL A 18 31.09 32.33 8.38
N LEU A 19 32.03 32.86 7.59
CA LEU A 19 33.01 32.03 6.90
C LEU A 19 33.84 31.33 7.98
N GLY A 20 33.87 30.00 7.95
CA GLY A 20 34.62 29.21 8.91
C GLY A 20 35.03 27.86 8.32
N ALA A 21 36.23 27.85 7.73
CA ALA A 21 37.18 26.74 7.66
C ALA A 21 36.71 25.38 7.11
N THR A 22 37.08 25.12 5.85
CA THR A 22 37.57 23.82 5.42
C THR A 22 38.84 23.45 6.22
N PRO A 23 38.93 22.20 6.69
CA PRO A 23 40.19 21.50 6.45
C PRO A 23 40.00 20.04 6.01
N ALA A 24 41.00 19.63 5.25
CA ALA A 24 41.61 18.31 5.27
C ALA A 24 40.83 17.14 4.65
N LEU A 25 41.15 16.92 3.37
CA LEU A 25 41.68 15.65 2.88
C LEU A 25 42.06 14.66 4.00
N ALA A 26 41.24 13.63 4.17
CA ALA A 26 41.68 12.34 4.70
C ALA A 26 41.52 11.31 3.58
N GLN A 27 42.55 11.21 2.75
CA GLN A 27 42.88 9.97 2.06
C GLN A 27 43.27 8.92 3.12
N ARG A 28 42.60 7.77 3.09
CA ARG A 28 42.98 6.44 3.63
C ARG A 28 41.67 5.63 3.74
N SER A 29 41.44 4.49 3.08
CA SER A 29 42.37 3.47 2.64
C SER A 29 41.78 2.73 1.44
N LEU A 30 42.56 2.71 0.37
CA LEU A 30 42.42 1.85 -0.79
C LEU A 30 43.41 0.71 -0.54
N PHE A 31 43.07 -0.25 0.33
CA PHE A 31 43.84 -1.48 0.49
C PHE A 31 43.00 -2.54 1.21
N ASP A 32 42.99 -3.73 0.60
CA ASP A 32 42.88 -5.02 1.28
C ASP A 32 41.52 -5.41 1.88
N GLN A 33 40.60 -5.84 1.01
CA GLN A 33 39.79 -7.02 1.35
C GLN A 33 40.15 -8.12 0.36
N PRO A 34 40.85 -9.19 0.81
CA PRO A 34 41.15 -10.33 -0.03
C PRO A 34 39.85 -11.02 -0.45
N ILE A 35 39.83 -11.43 -1.71
CA ILE A 35 38.89 -12.40 -2.26
C ILE A 35 38.91 -13.65 -1.38
N GLN A 36 37.90 -13.81 -0.54
CA GLN A 36 37.56 -15.11 0.02
C GLN A 36 36.45 -15.70 -0.84
N ASN A 37 36.91 -16.41 -1.86
CA ASN A 37 36.17 -17.44 -2.54
C ASN A 37 36.18 -18.69 -1.64
N PRO A 38 35.06 -19.13 -1.04
CA PRO A 38 34.97 -20.48 -0.53
C PRO A 38 34.73 -21.44 -1.70
N THR A 39 35.81 -22.10 -2.09
CA THR A 39 35.87 -23.46 -2.63
C THR A 39 34.85 -24.40 -1.95
N GLU A 40 34.10 -25.13 -2.78
CA GLU A 40 33.53 -26.48 -2.51
C GLU A 40 32.34 -26.54 -1.53
N SER A 41 31.16 -27.08 -1.88
CA SER A 41 30.86 -28.46 -2.27
C SER A 41 29.32 -28.63 -2.31
N PRO A 42 28.72 -29.75 -2.75
CA PRO A 42 28.91 -30.53 -3.97
C PRO A 42 27.69 -30.38 -4.92
N ALA A 43 27.85 -30.90 -6.14
CA ALA A 43 26.79 -31.04 -7.13
C ALA A 43 25.60 -31.88 -6.60
N PRO A 44 24.35 -31.44 -6.78
CA PRO A 44 23.22 -32.36 -6.71
C PRO A 44 23.22 -33.23 -7.97
N GLU A 45 23.35 -34.52 -7.74
CA GLU A 45 23.07 -35.62 -8.65
C GLU A 45 21.72 -35.40 -9.39
N PRO A 46 21.67 -35.52 -10.72
CA PRO A 46 20.39 -35.51 -11.43
C PRO A 46 19.63 -36.81 -11.14
N ALA A 47 18.70 -36.72 -10.19
CA ALA A 47 17.71 -37.77 -9.97
C ALA A 47 16.96 -38.08 -11.27
N ALA A 48 16.90 -39.37 -11.60
CA ALA A 48 16.18 -39.92 -12.73
C ALA A 48 14.70 -39.48 -12.79
N PRO A 49 14.09 -39.40 -13.98
CA PRO A 49 12.67 -39.13 -14.12
C PRO A 49 11.86 -40.37 -13.73
N VAL A 50 11.25 -40.37 -12.54
CA VAL A 50 10.21 -41.33 -12.18
C VAL A 50 8.85 -40.71 -12.47
N ALA A 51 8.28 -41.20 -13.57
CA ALA A 51 6.89 -41.37 -13.92
C ALA A 51 5.77 -40.72 -13.07
N ALA A 52 4.89 -40.05 -13.83
CA ALA A 52 3.43 -40.04 -13.75
C ALA A 52 2.72 -39.15 -12.70
N PRO A 53 1.99 -38.10 -13.14
CA PRO A 53 0.97 -37.46 -12.32
C PRO A 53 -0.28 -38.35 -12.23
N VAL A 54 -0.64 -38.79 -11.03
CA VAL A 54 -1.98 -39.30 -10.75
C VAL A 54 -2.90 -38.09 -10.55
N ALA A 55 -3.76 -37.87 -11.54
CA ALA A 55 -4.81 -36.86 -11.50
C ALA A 55 -5.82 -37.17 -10.38
N PRO A 56 -6.15 -36.24 -9.48
CA PRO A 56 -7.37 -36.34 -8.69
C PRO A 56 -8.60 -36.05 -9.57
N PRO A 57 -9.72 -36.75 -9.34
CA PRO A 57 -10.88 -36.75 -10.20
C PRO A 57 -11.59 -35.40 -10.26
N ALA A 58 -12.04 -35.04 -11.46
CA ALA A 58 -12.94 -33.94 -11.71
C ALA A 58 -14.24 -34.11 -10.90
N PRO A 59 -14.67 -33.11 -10.11
CA PRO A 59 -16.05 -33.07 -9.67
C PRO A 59 -16.94 -32.75 -10.88
N ALA A 60 -17.73 -33.74 -11.28
CA ALA A 60 -18.78 -33.58 -12.28
C ALA A 60 -19.80 -32.53 -11.79
N PRO A 61 -20.08 -31.44 -12.54
CA PRO A 61 -21.30 -30.69 -12.36
C PRO A 61 -22.45 -31.49 -12.98
N THR A 62 -23.26 -32.07 -12.09
CA THR A 62 -24.59 -32.62 -12.39
C THR A 62 -25.38 -31.65 -13.25
N ALA A 63 -25.74 -32.11 -14.45
CA ALA A 63 -26.76 -31.51 -15.28
C ALA A 63 -28.16 -31.84 -14.72
N GLN A 64 -29.11 -30.98 -15.10
CA GLN A 64 -30.58 -31.19 -15.08
C GLN A 64 -31.29 -30.92 -13.76
N ALA A 65 -32.05 -29.81 -13.72
CA ALA A 65 -33.47 -29.83 -14.11
C ALA A 65 -34.09 -28.43 -14.01
N ALA A 66 -34.47 -27.84 -15.13
CA ALA A 66 -35.75 -27.14 -15.24
C ALA A 66 -36.82 -28.24 -15.38
N PRO A 67 -38.05 -28.12 -14.84
CA PRO A 67 -39.01 -27.10 -15.30
C PRO A 67 -40.08 -26.63 -14.28
N ALA A 68 -40.91 -25.71 -14.77
CA ALA A 68 -42.31 -25.42 -14.42
C ALA A 68 -42.60 -24.32 -13.40
N GLU A 69 -43.17 -23.24 -13.94
CA GLU A 69 -44.15 -22.35 -13.30
C GLU A 69 -45.17 -23.12 -12.47
N PRO A 70 -45.68 -22.48 -11.41
CA PRO A 70 -47.06 -22.03 -11.51
C PRO A 70 -47.23 -20.57 -11.08
N ALA A 71 -48.08 -19.89 -11.84
CA ALA A 71 -48.76 -18.67 -11.47
C ALA A 71 -49.47 -18.82 -10.11
N ALA A 72 -49.23 -17.86 -9.22
CA ALA A 72 -50.17 -17.49 -8.16
C ALA A 72 -49.94 -16.01 -7.83
N GLU A 73 -50.76 -15.21 -8.48
CA GLU A 73 -51.05 -13.82 -8.24
C GLU A 73 -51.57 -13.65 -6.80
N GLU A 74 -50.81 -12.97 -5.94
CA GLU A 74 -51.37 -12.42 -4.71
C GLU A 74 -50.94 -10.95 -4.58
N ALA A 75 -51.94 -10.10 -4.73
CA ALA A 75 -51.87 -8.66 -4.68
C ALA A 75 -51.33 -8.19 -3.32
N ALA A 76 -50.11 -7.66 -3.31
CA ALA A 76 -49.63 -6.79 -2.26
C ALA A 76 -49.61 -5.35 -2.79
N GLU A 77 -50.41 -4.51 -2.14
CA GLU A 77 -50.60 -3.08 -2.40
C GLU A 77 -49.30 -2.33 -2.75
N PRO A 78 -49.38 -1.36 -3.69
CA PRO A 78 -48.25 -0.51 -4.04
C PRO A 78 -47.91 0.41 -2.85
N ALA A 79 -46.93 0.01 -2.05
CA ALA A 79 -46.27 0.92 -1.13
C ALA A 79 -45.76 2.13 -1.94
N PRO A 80 -46.03 3.37 -1.51
CA PRO A 80 -45.68 4.56 -2.28
C PRO A 80 -44.17 4.60 -2.48
N GLN A 81 -43.73 4.33 -3.71
CA GLN A 81 -42.34 4.44 -4.12
C GLN A 81 -41.93 5.90 -3.98
N ALA A 82 -41.31 6.21 -2.83
CA ALA A 82 -40.70 7.50 -2.58
C ALA A 82 -39.64 7.72 -3.66
N LYS A 83 -39.95 8.61 -4.61
CA LYS A 83 -39.05 9.00 -5.71
C LYS A 83 -37.65 9.24 -5.14
N PRO A 84 -36.61 8.51 -5.59
CA PRO A 84 -35.25 8.72 -5.10
C PRO A 84 -34.87 10.17 -5.41
N ARG A 85 -34.82 10.99 -4.36
CA ARG A 85 -34.41 12.39 -4.49
C ARG A 85 -32.97 12.39 -5.04
N PRO A 86 -32.67 13.18 -6.08
CA PRO A 86 -31.33 13.27 -6.62
C PRO A 86 -30.37 13.73 -5.50
N ARG A 87 -29.55 12.80 -5.02
CA ARG A 87 -28.51 13.11 -4.05
C ARG A 87 -27.47 13.91 -4.81
N LYS A 88 -27.19 15.14 -4.37
CA LYS A 88 -26.05 15.93 -4.87
C LYS A 88 -24.81 15.02 -4.90
N PRO A 89 -24.00 15.06 -5.97
CA PRO A 89 -22.79 14.27 -6.04
C PRO A 89 -21.94 14.59 -4.81
N ARG A 90 -21.75 13.60 -3.94
CA ARG A 90 -20.77 13.71 -2.87
C ARG A 90 -19.42 13.76 -3.58
N GLY A 91 -18.65 14.82 -3.33
CA GLY A 91 -17.30 14.94 -3.88
C GLY A 91 -16.41 13.74 -3.49
N PRO A 92 -15.18 13.66 -4.00
CA PRO A 92 -14.27 12.55 -3.73
C PRO A 92 -14.15 12.28 -2.22
N VAL A 93 -14.46 11.06 -1.81
CA VAL A 93 -14.40 10.65 -0.41
C VAL A 93 -13.12 9.85 -0.18
N PRO A 94 -12.23 10.27 0.73
CA PRO A 94 -11.00 9.55 1.01
C PRO A 94 -11.28 8.19 1.63
N ALA A 95 -10.48 7.19 1.24
CA ALA A 95 -10.57 5.87 1.80
C ALA A 95 -10.21 5.85 3.31
N ARG A 96 -11.00 5.13 4.10
CA ARG A 96 -10.72 4.87 5.53
C ARG A 96 -9.92 3.59 5.77
N SER A 97 -9.65 2.86 4.70
CA SER A 97 -8.89 1.63 4.71
C SER A 97 -8.12 1.52 3.42
N LEU A 98 -6.86 1.13 3.53
CA LEU A 98 -5.96 0.96 2.40
C LEU A 98 -5.51 -0.49 2.37
N VAL A 99 -5.66 -1.16 1.23
CA VAL A 99 -5.13 -2.51 1.05
C VAL A 99 -3.71 -2.38 0.54
N VAL A 100 -2.76 -2.89 1.31
CA VAL A 100 -1.35 -2.88 0.94
C VAL A 100 -0.97 -4.30 0.55
N THR A 101 -0.41 -4.47 -0.63
CA THR A 101 0.14 -5.73 -1.12
C THR A 101 1.63 -5.55 -1.32
N ASN A 102 2.43 -6.42 -0.70
CA ASN A 102 3.82 -6.57 -1.06
C ASN A 102 3.91 -7.62 -2.17
N GLY A 103 3.97 -7.17 -3.42
CA GLY A 103 4.11 -8.03 -4.60
C GLY A 103 5.55 -8.31 -5.00
N GLY A 104 6.53 -7.80 -4.25
CA GLY A 104 7.96 -8.00 -4.46
C GLY A 104 8.51 -9.23 -3.73
N PRO A 105 9.74 -9.68 -4.07
CA PRO A 105 10.44 -10.75 -3.37
C PRO A 105 11.04 -10.31 -2.03
N ILE A 106 11.17 -9.00 -1.77
CA ILE A 106 11.76 -8.45 -0.54
C ILE A 106 10.67 -8.17 0.50
N GLY A 107 10.92 -8.46 1.78
CA GLY A 107 9.99 -8.16 2.87
C GLY A 107 9.80 -6.66 3.09
N LEU A 108 8.56 -6.21 3.27
CA LEU A 108 8.23 -4.82 3.62
C LEU A 108 8.25 -4.69 5.16
N VAL A 109 9.32 -4.13 5.70
CA VAL A 109 9.56 -4.07 7.16
C VAL A 109 8.81 -2.93 7.84
N ALA A 110 8.67 -1.80 7.16
CA ALA A 110 7.92 -0.66 7.66
C ALA A 110 7.08 -0.05 6.53
N LEU A 111 5.90 0.43 6.89
CA LEU A 111 5.08 1.25 6.02
C LEU A 111 4.39 2.30 6.88
N GLU A 112 4.49 3.55 6.47
CA GLU A 112 3.80 4.67 7.09
C GLU A 112 2.98 5.41 6.03
N VAL A 113 1.72 5.66 6.34
CA VAL A 113 0.83 6.48 5.52
C VAL A 113 0.43 7.69 6.34
N SER A 114 0.80 8.89 5.90
CA SER A 114 0.57 10.13 6.64
C SER A 114 0.05 11.27 5.75
N GLN A 115 -0.78 12.13 6.35
CA GLN A 115 -1.25 13.39 5.77
C GLN A 115 -1.39 14.39 6.93
N ASP A 116 -0.76 15.57 6.81
CA ASP A 116 -0.80 16.63 7.81
C ASP A 116 -0.45 16.16 9.24
N GLY A 117 0.56 15.28 9.37
CA GLY A 117 1.01 14.76 10.66
C GLY A 117 0.09 13.73 11.32
N ARG A 118 -0.96 13.27 10.63
CA ARG A 118 -1.81 12.15 11.07
C ARG A 118 -1.62 10.98 10.12
N GLY A 119 -1.62 9.76 10.66
CA GLY A 119 -1.32 8.61 9.82
C GLY A 119 -1.67 7.28 10.44
N ALA A 120 -1.34 6.24 9.69
CA ALA A 120 -1.35 4.87 10.14
C ALA A 120 -0.05 4.21 9.70
N SER A 121 0.47 3.33 10.54
CA SER A 121 1.67 2.56 10.26
C SER A 121 1.40 1.06 10.34
N LEU A 122 2.22 0.30 9.64
CA LEU A 122 2.25 -1.15 9.71
C LEU A 122 2.61 -1.57 11.14
N LYS A 123 1.83 -2.48 11.74
CA LYS A 123 2.12 -3.00 13.09
C LYS A 123 3.15 -4.12 13.09
N ALA A 124 3.29 -4.83 11.97
CA ALA A 124 4.18 -5.97 11.82
C ALA A 124 4.67 -6.02 10.37
N PRO A 125 5.94 -6.40 10.12
CA PRO A 125 6.49 -6.56 8.78
C PRO A 125 5.60 -7.44 7.88
N LEU A 126 5.49 -7.06 6.61
CA LEU A 126 4.71 -7.76 5.60
C LEU A 126 5.64 -8.58 4.70
N ALA A 127 5.54 -9.91 4.82
CA ALA A 127 6.31 -10.85 4.02
C ALA A 127 6.02 -10.71 2.50
N PRO A 128 6.94 -11.19 1.64
CA PRO A 128 6.76 -11.22 0.19
C PRO A 128 5.45 -11.90 -0.24
N GLY A 129 4.76 -11.32 -1.22
CA GLY A 129 3.49 -11.82 -1.75
C GLY A 129 2.28 -11.67 -0.82
N LYS A 130 2.43 -11.06 0.36
CA LYS A 130 1.32 -10.90 1.32
C LYS A 130 0.60 -9.57 1.14
N LYS A 131 -0.64 -9.52 1.62
CA LYS A 131 -1.45 -8.31 1.66
C LYS A 131 -2.03 -8.08 3.06
N ILE A 132 -2.21 -6.83 3.42
CA ILE A 132 -2.80 -6.39 4.69
C ILE A 132 -3.70 -5.18 4.46
N THR A 133 -4.75 -5.06 5.27
CA THR A 133 -5.60 -3.87 5.26
C THR A 133 -5.22 -2.94 6.40
N LEU A 134 -4.70 -1.77 6.05
CA LEU A 134 -4.36 -0.71 6.98
C LEU A 134 -5.60 0.16 7.24
N ARG A 135 -5.94 0.36 8.52
CA ARG A 135 -7.00 1.28 8.93
C ARG A 135 -6.45 2.70 8.94
N LEU A 136 -6.98 3.56 8.08
CA LEU A 136 -6.58 4.95 7.98
C LEU A 136 -7.47 5.83 8.86
N PRO A 137 -6.92 6.91 9.45
CA PRO A 137 -7.73 7.94 10.09
C PRO A 137 -8.58 8.68 9.04
N ALA A 138 -9.53 9.48 9.52
CA ALA A 138 -10.37 10.28 8.63
C ALA A 138 -9.58 11.49 8.09
N PHE A 139 -9.01 11.32 6.90
CA PHE A 139 -8.30 12.36 6.17
C PHE A 139 -9.24 13.44 5.62
N LYS A 140 -8.70 14.64 5.44
CA LYS A 140 -9.44 15.80 4.89
C LYS A 140 -9.19 15.98 3.39
N GLY A 141 -8.11 15.41 2.87
CA GLY A 141 -7.78 15.37 1.45
C GLY A 141 -7.57 13.95 0.95
N CYS A 142 -7.38 13.85 -0.37
CA CYS A 142 -7.15 12.58 -1.06
C CYS A 142 -5.67 12.22 -1.21
N GLU A 143 -4.77 13.20 -1.19
CA GLU A 143 -3.32 12.93 -1.28
C GLU A 143 -2.75 12.58 0.07
N VAL A 144 -2.12 11.41 0.17
CA VAL A 144 -1.35 10.98 1.34
C VAL A 144 0.08 10.71 0.92
N ASN A 145 1.00 10.90 1.86
CA ASN A 145 2.39 10.51 1.72
C ASN A 145 2.55 9.08 2.26
N VAL A 146 3.17 8.22 1.48
CA VAL A 146 3.39 6.81 1.79
C VAL A 146 4.88 6.56 1.80
N VAL A 147 5.41 6.17 2.95
CA VAL A 147 6.80 5.80 3.14
C VAL A 147 6.87 4.30 3.35
N ALA A 148 7.49 3.58 2.42
CA ALA A 148 7.69 2.13 2.46
C ALA A 148 9.16 1.82 2.70
N THR A 149 9.47 0.93 3.63
CA THR A 149 10.83 0.47 3.89
C THR A 149 10.90 -1.03 3.70
N PHE A 150 11.77 -1.47 2.81
CA PHE A 150 12.02 -2.89 2.55
C PHE A 150 13.24 -3.37 3.33
N GLU A 151 13.30 -4.69 3.55
CA GLU A 151 14.41 -5.33 4.24
C GLU A 151 15.74 -5.03 3.54
N GLY A 152 16.70 -4.45 4.28
CA GLY A 152 18.01 -4.07 3.75
C GLY A 152 18.01 -2.88 2.78
N GLY A 153 16.88 -2.22 2.57
CA GLY A 153 16.72 -1.12 1.61
C GLY A 153 16.62 0.27 2.25
N GLN A 154 16.65 1.30 1.39
CA GLN A 154 16.29 2.66 1.78
C GLN A 154 14.76 2.85 1.80
N PRO A 155 14.25 3.80 2.60
CA PRO A 155 12.84 4.15 2.58
C PRO A 155 12.46 4.78 1.23
N ASP A 156 11.48 4.19 0.56
CA ASP A 156 10.88 4.73 -0.65
C ASP A 156 9.65 5.57 -0.29
N THR A 157 9.53 6.74 -0.90
CA THR A 157 8.50 7.74 -0.56
C THR A 157 7.67 8.05 -1.80
N HIS A 158 6.36 7.84 -1.70
CA HIS A 158 5.42 8.06 -2.78
C HIS A 158 4.20 8.83 -2.31
N GLN A 159 3.66 9.66 -3.19
CA GLN A 159 2.41 10.36 -2.97
C GLN A 159 1.29 9.63 -3.70
N VAL A 160 0.19 9.32 -3.01
CA VAL A 160 -0.92 8.56 -3.59
C VAL A 160 -2.26 9.24 -3.32
N ASP A 161 -3.14 9.22 -4.32
CA ASP A 161 -4.53 9.66 -4.23
C ASP A 161 -5.43 8.53 -3.74
N ILE A 162 -5.72 8.49 -2.43
CA ILE A 162 -6.56 7.47 -1.79
C ILE A 162 -8.05 7.59 -2.11
N CYS A 163 -8.47 8.64 -2.83
CA CYS A 163 -9.84 8.73 -3.31
C CYS A 163 -10.03 7.91 -4.59
N LYS A 164 -8.95 7.73 -5.37
CA LYS A 164 -8.94 6.91 -6.58
C LYS A 164 -8.41 5.51 -6.30
N GLU A 165 -7.29 5.42 -5.58
CA GLU A 165 -6.57 4.17 -5.35
C GLU A 165 -6.68 3.74 -3.89
N LYS A 166 -7.42 2.66 -3.65
CA LYS A 166 -7.57 2.07 -2.31
C LYS A 166 -6.61 0.91 -2.06
N THR A 167 -5.83 0.57 -3.08
CA THR A 167 -4.93 -0.59 -3.07
C THR A 167 -3.56 -0.14 -3.55
N LEU A 168 -2.54 -0.37 -2.73
CA LEU A 168 -1.15 -0.19 -3.11
C LEU A 168 -0.52 -1.55 -3.36
N ASN A 169 0.23 -1.68 -4.44
CA ASN A 169 1.00 -2.87 -4.75
C ASN A 169 2.47 -2.50 -4.93
N PHE A 170 3.28 -2.85 -3.93
CA PHE A 170 4.71 -2.60 -3.94
C PHE A 170 5.44 -3.74 -4.66
N LYS A 171 6.39 -3.40 -5.54
CA LYS A 171 7.13 -4.35 -6.39
C LYS A 171 8.63 -4.41 -6.08
N GLY A 172 9.04 -3.85 -4.94
CA GLY A 172 10.43 -3.73 -4.49
C GLY A 172 11.17 -5.04 -4.31
#